data_AF-A0A965INW9-F1
#
_entry.id   AF-A0A965INW9-F1
#
_cell.length_a   1.000
_cell.length_b   1.000
_cell.length_c   1.000
_cell.angle_alpha   90.00
_cell.angle_beta   90.00
_cell.angle_gamma   90.00
#
_symmetry.space_group_name_H-M   'P 1'
#
loop_
_entity.id
_entity.type
_entity.pdbx_description
1 polymer ?
#
loop_
_entity_poly.entity_id
_entity_poly.type
_entity_poly.pdbx_seq_one_letter_code
_entity_poly.pdbx_strand_id
1 'polypeptide(L)' 'KLIAGANVPMLFRAVSYRHESLDDLVARALAGGTQGVMQVAVAAPQIQTSRSYDHQKHHHQQ' A
#
# COMPACT_ATOMS: atom_id res chain seq x y z
N LYS A 1 9.60 26.77 12.87
CA LYS A 1 8.37 25.98 12.60
C LYS A 1 8.49 24.64 13.32
N LEU A 2 7.44 24.17 14.00
CA LEU A 2 7.41 22.86 14.65
C LEU A 2 6.36 22.00 13.93
N ILE A 3 6.69 20.75 13.63
CA ILE A 3 5.75 19.76 13.09
C ILE A 3 5.77 18.56 14.02
N ALA A 4 4.59 18.06 14.40
CA ALA A 4 4.42 16.85 15.17
C ALA A 4 3.85 15.73 14.30
N GLY A 5 4.02 14.48 14.73
CA GLY A 5 3.52 13.31 13.98
C GLY A 5 4.33 12.99 12.72
N ALA A 6 5.64 13.23 12.76
CA ALA A 6 6.53 12.96 11.63
C ALA A 6 6.43 11.51 11.16
N ASN A 7 6.40 11.30 9.84
CA ASN A 7 6.34 9.99 9.20
C ASN A 7 7.36 9.86 8.05
N VAL A 8 7.48 8.67 7.46
CA VAL A 8 8.50 8.38 6.43
C VAL A 8 8.31 9.24 5.17
N PRO A 9 7.11 9.39 4.57
CA PRO A 9 6.90 10.33 3.47
C PRO A 9 7.31 11.78 3.78
N MET A 10 7.05 12.27 5.00
CA MET A 10 7.50 13.60 5.43
C MET A 10 9.04 13.70 5.42
N LEU A 11 9.71 12.71 6.04
CA LEU A 11 11.18 12.69 6.11
C LEU A 11 11.82 12.60 4.72
N PHE A 12 11.26 11.76 3.85
CA PHE A 12 11.73 11.61 2.48
C PHE A 12 11.69 12.95 1.72
N ARG A 13 10.56 13.67 1.77
CA ARG A 13 10.43 15.00 1.16
C ARG A 13 11.40 16.00 1.79
N ALA A 14 11.56 16.00 3.11
CA ALA A 14 12.49 16.88 3.80
C ALA A 14 13.95 16.67 3.34
N VAL A 15 14.38 15.42 3.12
CA VAL A 15 15.73 15.11 2.64
C VAL A 15 15.89 15.47 1.15
N SER A 16 14.91 15.11 0.31
CA SER A 16 14.97 15.39 -1.14
C SER A 16 14.98 16.88 -1.47
N TYR A 17 14.20 17.68 -0.74
CA TYR A 17 14.04 19.11 -0.96
C TYR A 17 14.75 19.96 0.09
N ARG A 18 15.75 19.42 0.80
CA ARG A 18 16.51 20.11 1.86
C ARG A 18 17.17 21.43 1.44
N HIS A 19 17.31 21.65 0.14
CA HIS A 19 17.91 22.84 -0.46
C HIS A 19 16.90 23.96 -0.71
N GLU A 20 15.60 23.68 -0.58
CA GLU A 20 14.55 24.68 -0.70
C GLU A 20 14.38 25.46 0.61
N SER A 21 13.56 26.52 0.57
CA SER A 21 13.22 27.28 1.76
C SER A 21 12.50 26.40 2.79
N LEU A 22 12.60 26.76 4.07
CA LEU A 22 11.92 26.03 5.13
C LEU A 22 10.40 25.99 4.92
N ASP A 23 9.83 27.04 4.31
CA ASP A 23 8.39 27.16 4.08
C ASP A 23 7.91 26.19 3.00
N ASP A 24 8.66 26.10 1.89
CA ASP A 24 8.37 25.18 0.80
C ASP A 24 8.56 23.73 1.22
N LEU A 25 9.64 23.45 1.96
CA LEU A 25 9.92 22.13 2.50
C LEU A 25 8.79 21.67 3.43
N VAL A 26 8.34 22.52 4.34
CA VAL A 26 7.24 22.21 5.28
C VAL A 26 5.95 21.92 4.51
N ALA A 27 5.62 22.72 3.49
CA ALA A 27 4.43 22.50 2.67
C ALA A 27 4.47 21.13 1.95
N ARG A 28 5.60 20.78 1.32
CA ARG A 28 5.77 19.49 0.64
C ARG A 28 5.80 18.32 1.59
N ALA A 29 6.45 18.46 2.74
CA ALA A 29 6.50 17.43 3.76
C ALA A 29 5.08 17.14 4.29
N LEU A 30 4.30 18.17 4.64
CA LEU A 30 2.91 18.00 5.10
C LEU A 30 2.02 17.35 4.04
N ALA A 31 2.13 17.76 2.77
CA ALA A 31 1.40 17.13 1.67
C ALA A 31 1.77 15.64 1.52
N GLY A 32 3.07 15.32 1.50
CA GLY A 32 3.54 13.95 1.41
C GLY A 32 3.16 13.10 2.64
N GLY A 33 3.17 13.71 3.83
CA GLY A 33 2.84 13.03 5.07
C GLY A 33 1.36 12.70 5.23
N THR A 34 0.47 13.54 4.70
CA THR A 34 -0.98 13.32 4.76
C THR A 34 -1.45 12.38 3.66
N GLN A 35 -0.94 12.54 2.43
CA GLN A 35 -1.34 11.73 1.28
C GLN A 35 -0.57 10.41 1.16
N GLY A 36 0.63 10.33 1.75
CA GLY A 36 1.47 9.13 1.71
C GLY A 36 1.09 8.05 2.73
N VAL A 37 0.11 8.31 3.61
CA VAL A 37 -0.43 7.32 4.55
C VAL A 37 -1.75 6.81 4.01
N MET A 38 -1.80 5.54 3.62
CA MET A 38 -2.97 4.91 3.04
C MET A 38 -3.26 3.59 3.75
N GLN A 39 -4.55 3.29 3.96
CA GLN A 39 -4.99 2.01 4.50
C GLN A 39 -4.81 0.93 3.42
N VAL A 40 -4.12 -0.15 3.76
CA VAL A 40 -3.99 -1.33 2.90
C VAL A 40 -4.90 -2.42 3.47
N ALA A 41 -5.97 -2.75 2.74
CA ALA A 41 -6.83 -3.85 3.14
C ALA A 41 -6.10 -5.18 2.96
N VAL A 42 -5.92 -5.92 4.04
CA VAL A 42 -5.43 -7.30 3.99
C VAL A 42 -6.62 -8.18 3.65
N ALA A 43 -6.74 -8.59 2.38
CA ALA A 43 -7.71 -9.62 2.02
C ALA A 43 -7.28 -10.93 2.69
N ALA A 44 -8.20 -11.59 3.41
CA ALA A 44 -7.95 -12.94 3.89
C ALA A 44 -7.61 -13.83 2.69
N PRO A 45 -6.59 -14.70 2.77
CA PRO A 45 -6.26 -15.62 1.68
C PRO A 45 -7.50 -16.42 1.31
N GLN A 46 -8.01 -16.26 0.08
CA GLN A 46 -9.11 -17.09 -0.40
C GLN A 46 -8.58 -18.50 -0.60
N ILE A 47 -8.79 -19.38 0.38
CA ILE A 47 -8.53 -20.82 0.27
C ILE A 47 -9.59 -21.39 -0.66
N GLN A 48 -9.37 -21.25 -1.97
CA GLN A 48 -10.17 -21.96 -2.95
C GLN A 48 -9.60 -23.36 -3.03
N THR A 49 -10.24 -24.31 -2.34
CA THR A 49 -10.01 -25.74 -2.58
C THR A 49 -10.15 -25.95 -4.09
N SER A 50 -9.06 -26.35 -4.75
CA SER A 50 -9.11 -26.80 -6.13
C SER A 50 -10.25 -27.79 -6.21
N ARG A 51 -11.33 -27.43 -6.91
CA ARG A 51 -12.37 -28.40 -7.25
C ARG A 51 -11.64 -29.37 -8.17
N SER A 52 -11.18 -30.47 -7.58
CA SER A 52 -10.79 -31.65 -8.32
C SER A 52 -11.91 -31.88 -9.31
N TYR A 53 -11.62 -31.68 -10.59
CA TYR A 53 -12.55 -31.97 -11.67
C TYR A 53 -12.86 -33.45 -11.54
N ASP A 54 -13.96 -33.74 -10.86
CA ASP A 54 -14.49 -35.07 -10.71
C ASP A 54 -14.95 -35.48 -12.10
N HIS A 55 -14.05 -36.13 -12.85
CA HIS A 55 -14.40 -36.89 -14.03
C HIS A 55 -15.20 -38.11 -13.56
N GLN A 56 -16.43 -37.81 -13.17
CA GLN A 56 -17.42 -38.78 -12.82
C GLN A 56 -17.83 -39.49 -14.11
N LYS A 57 -17.28 -40.69 -14.29
CA LYS A 57 -17.92 -41.88 -14.86
C LYS A 57 -18.93 -41.63 -16.00
N HIS A 58 -18.50 -41.89 -17.23
CA HIS A 58 -19.37 -42.52 -18.21
C HIS A 58 -18.80 -43.87 -18.63
N HIS A 59 -19.44 -44.91 -18.12
CA HIS A 59 -19.32 -46.29 -18.55
C HIS A 59 -19.52 -46.39 -20.06
N HIS A 60 -18.50 -46.87 -20.78
CA HIS A 60 -18.67 -47.45 -22.12
C HIS A 60 -18.31 -48.93 -22.04
N GLN A 61 -19.30 -49.72 -21.60
CA GLN A 61 -19.41 -51.12 -21.98
C GLN A 61 -20.23 -51.15 -23.27
N GLN A 62 -19.59 -51.51 -24.39
CA GLN A 62 -20.15 -52.33 -25.46
C GLN A 62 -19.02 -53.15 -26.06
#